data_AF-T1GF77-F1
#
_entry.id   AF-T1GF77-F1
#
_cell.length_a   1.000
_cell.length_b   1.000
_cell.length_c   1.000
_cell.angle_alpha   90.00
_cell.angle_beta   90.00
_cell.angle_gamma   90.00
#
_symmetry.space_group_name_H-M   'P 1'
#
loop_
_entity.id
_entity.type
_entity.pdbx_description
1 polymer ?
#
loop_
_entity_poly.entity_id
_entity_poly.type
_entity_poly.pdbx_seq_one_letter_code
_entity_poly.pdbx_strand_id
1 'polypeptide(L)'
;MFIRGGGVYKKYQIKVHKDPPEKPTFKQFERFLVKSPIKLKLVDVHSDAFQETLNTSFELYKKYQINIHNEPETKEDFLDFLVNSPLKKTVNQSSPEDGFGSFHQQYWLDNKLIAVGVLDILPYCVSSVYFFYDPDYSFLSLGTYSSLRELEFTQRLSKSSPLLKYYYMGFYIHNCPKMRYKGNLSSSYLLCPETYTWVTLNDGESGAI
;
A
#
# COMPACT_ATOMS: atom_id res chain seq x y z
N MET A 1 -25.09 -23.28 4.79
CA MET A 1 -24.65 -22.33 3.73
C MET A 1 -23.22 -22.58 3.21
N PHE A 2 -22.41 -23.44 3.85
CA PHE A 2 -20.94 -23.51 3.70
C PHE A 2 -20.36 -24.44 2.60
N ILE A 3 -21.16 -25.23 1.88
CA ILE A 3 -20.66 -26.16 0.83
C ILE A 3 -20.51 -25.46 -0.55
N ARG A 4 -21.21 -24.35 -0.78
CA ARG A 4 -21.24 -23.70 -2.11
C ARG A 4 -19.96 -22.91 -2.44
N GLY A 5 -19.33 -22.27 -1.45
CA GLY A 5 -18.13 -21.44 -1.65
C GLY A 5 -16.92 -22.23 -2.16
N GLY A 6 -16.65 -23.41 -1.56
CA GLY A 6 -15.56 -24.28 -1.98
C GLY A 6 -15.73 -24.82 -3.41
N GLY A 7 -16.97 -25.10 -3.82
CA GLY A 7 -17.29 -25.52 -5.19
C GLY A 7 -17.01 -24.44 -6.23
N VAL A 8 -17.33 -23.17 -5.92
CA VAL A 8 -17.02 -22.03 -6.80
C VAL A 8 -15.50 -21.82 -6.89
N TYR A 9 -14.79 -21.86 -5.76
CA TYR A 9 -13.33 -21.76 -5.73
C TYR A 9 -12.65 -22.82 -6.60
N LYS A 10 -13.04 -24.10 -6.45
CA LYS A 10 -12.47 -25.18 -7.25
C LYS A 10 -12.70 -24.97 -8.75
N LYS A 11 -13.92 -24.60 -9.15
CA LYS A 11 -14.24 -24.29 -10.56
C LYS A 11 -13.42 -23.11 -11.08
N TYR A 12 -13.23 -22.07 -10.28
CA TYR A 12 -12.44 -20.89 -10.63
C TYR A 12 -10.97 -21.25 -10.86
N GLN A 13 -10.34 -21.98 -9.93
CA GLN A 13 -8.94 -22.41 -10.07
C GLN A 13 -8.71 -23.24 -11.33
N ILE A 14 -9.61 -24.19 -11.63
CA ILE A 14 -9.49 -25.03 -12.83
C ILE A 14 -9.73 -24.21 -14.12
N LYS A 15 -10.79 -23.39 -14.16
CA LYS A 15 -11.20 -22.71 -15.41
C LYS A 15 -10.30 -21.52 -15.75
N VAL A 16 -9.90 -20.74 -14.75
CA VAL A 16 -9.15 -19.48 -14.91
C VAL A 16 -7.65 -19.72 -14.79
N HIS A 17 -7.21 -20.37 -13.70
CA HIS A 17 -5.78 -20.61 -13.45
C HIS A 17 -5.25 -21.91 -14.09
N LYS A 18 -6.11 -22.72 -14.71
CA LYS A 18 -5.75 -23.99 -15.37
C LYS A 18 -5.12 -25.01 -14.41
N ASP A 19 -5.49 -24.95 -13.14
CA ASP A 19 -5.03 -25.91 -12.14
C ASP A 19 -5.63 -27.30 -12.40
N PRO A 20 -4.87 -28.40 -12.17
CA PRO A 20 -5.39 -29.75 -12.27
C PRO A 20 -6.46 -30.00 -11.19
N PRO A 21 -7.47 -30.86 -11.43
CA PRO A 21 -8.62 -31.02 -10.53
C PRO A 21 -8.30 -31.46 -9.09
N GLU A 22 -7.12 -32.03 -8.84
CA GLU A 22 -6.67 -32.47 -7.51
C GLU A 22 -5.98 -31.34 -6.73
N LYS A 23 -5.45 -30.32 -7.41
CA LYS A 23 -4.68 -29.24 -6.77
C LYS A 23 -5.52 -28.35 -5.84
N PRO A 24 -6.75 -27.91 -6.20
CA PRO A 24 -7.57 -27.08 -5.31
C PRO A 24 -8.13 -27.89 -4.14
N THR A 25 -7.69 -27.56 -2.94
CA THR A 25 -8.12 -28.20 -1.68
C THR A 25 -9.00 -27.28 -0.84
N PHE A 26 -9.83 -27.86 0.02
CA PHE A 26 -10.62 -27.09 0.98
C PHE A 26 -9.72 -26.32 1.97
N LYS A 27 -8.55 -26.85 2.30
CA LYS A 27 -7.56 -26.17 3.16
C LYS A 27 -7.03 -24.89 2.51
N GLN A 28 -6.76 -24.89 1.20
CA GLN A 28 -6.38 -23.67 0.48
C GLN A 28 -7.54 -22.67 0.42
N PHE A 29 -8.77 -23.15 0.15
CA PHE A 29 -9.97 -22.32 0.21
C PHE A 29 -10.09 -21.61 1.57
N GLU A 30 -10.05 -22.37 2.66
CA GLU A 30 -10.18 -21.83 4.01
C GLU A 30 -9.05 -20.83 4.32
N ARG A 31 -7.82 -21.18 3.95
CA ARG A 31 -6.66 -20.32 4.17
C ARG A 31 -6.79 -18.98 3.45
N PHE A 32 -7.08 -18.98 2.15
CA PHE A 32 -7.02 -17.76 1.34
C PHE A 32 -8.32 -16.95 1.33
N LEU A 33 -9.48 -17.60 1.35
CA LEU A 33 -10.78 -16.95 1.16
C LEU A 33 -11.58 -16.80 2.44
N VAL A 34 -11.17 -17.43 3.54
CA VAL A 34 -11.87 -17.32 4.83
C VAL A 34 -10.98 -16.69 5.89
N LYS A 35 -9.80 -17.26 6.14
CA LYS A 35 -8.91 -16.78 7.21
C LYS A 35 -8.06 -15.60 6.76
N SER A 36 -7.67 -15.58 5.49
CA SER A 36 -6.69 -14.67 4.89
C SER A 36 -5.35 -14.65 5.66
N PRO A 37 -4.25 -15.13 5.07
CA PRO A 37 -2.97 -15.17 5.77
C PRO A 37 -2.29 -13.79 5.87
N ILE A 38 -2.82 -12.77 5.18
CA ILE A 38 -2.26 -11.43 5.18
C ILE A 38 -2.78 -10.62 6.37
N LYS A 39 -1.86 -10.03 7.13
CA LYS A 39 -2.14 -9.14 8.26
C LYS A 39 -1.53 -7.78 7.98
N LEU A 40 -2.32 -6.73 8.17
CA LEU A 40 -1.85 -5.36 8.06
C LEU A 40 -1.65 -4.79 9.45
N LYS A 41 -0.53 -4.12 9.67
CA LYS A 41 -0.22 -3.40 10.91
C LYS A 41 0.20 -1.99 10.57
N LEU A 42 -0.48 -0.99 11.12
CA LEU A 42 -0.02 0.38 11.10
C LEU A 42 0.95 0.57 12.27
N VAL A 43 2.16 1.04 12.00
CA VAL A 43 3.21 1.18 13.02
C VAL A 43 3.74 2.61 12.97
N ASP A 44 3.62 3.32 14.09
CA ASP A 44 4.22 4.65 14.26
C ASP A 44 5.73 4.53 14.26
N VAL A 45 6.42 5.29 13.40
CA VAL A 45 7.88 5.24 13.22
C VAL A 45 8.66 5.61 14.49
N HIS A 46 8.03 6.27 15.45
CA HIS A 46 8.62 6.63 16.74
C HIS A 46 8.29 5.65 17.88
N SER A 47 7.55 4.58 17.61
CA SER A 47 7.11 3.61 18.63
C SER A 47 8.09 2.46 18.86
N ASP A 48 8.00 1.81 20.02
CA ASP A 48 8.75 0.58 20.31
C ASP A 48 8.43 -0.54 19.33
N ALA A 49 7.18 -0.63 18.86
CA ALA A 49 6.76 -1.60 17.84
C ALA A 49 7.50 -1.39 16.50
N PHE A 50 7.88 -0.16 16.18
CA PHE A 50 8.75 0.11 15.04
C PHE A 50 10.16 -0.40 15.29
N GLN A 51 10.73 -0.15 16.47
CA GLN A 51 12.07 -0.64 16.83
C GLN A 51 12.17 -2.17 16.74
N GLU A 52 11.13 -2.89 17.15
CA GLU A 52 11.04 -4.36 17.03
C GLU A 52 11.11 -4.84 15.57
N THR A 53 10.63 -4.04 14.62
CA THR A 53 10.51 -4.41 13.21
C THR A 53 11.52 -3.70 12.30
N LEU A 54 12.31 -2.77 12.84
CA LEU A 54 13.24 -1.91 12.12
C LEU A 54 14.22 -2.71 11.24
N ASN A 55 14.91 -3.69 11.83
CA ASN A 55 15.88 -4.49 11.09
C ASN A 55 15.20 -5.33 9.99
N THR A 56 14.03 -5.91 10.26
CA THR A 56 13.27 -6.67 9.25
C THR A 56 12.81 -5.77 8.10
N SER A 57 12.37 -4.55 8.40
CA SER A 57 11.98 -3.55 7.41
C SER A 57 13.17 -3.11 6.56
N PHE A 58 14.33 -2.87 7.18
CA PHE A 58 15.56 -2.50 6.46
C PHE A 58 16.04 -3.61 5.52
N GLU A 59 16.09 -4.87 5.96
CA GLU A 59 16.49 -5.99 5.10
C GLU A 59 15.55 -6.16 3.89
N LEU A 60 14.25 -5.96 4.10
CA LEU A 60 13.27 -5.95 3.02
C LEU A 60 13.53 -4.81 2.03
N TYR A 61 13.75 -3.59 2.53
CA TYR A 61 14.05 -2.42 1.72
C TYR A 61 15.34 -2.60 0.91
N LYS A 62 16.42 -3.08 1.55
CA LYS A 62 17.69 -3.40 0.91
C LYS A 62 17.52 -4.42 -0.22
N LYS A 63 16.76 -5.50 0.03
CA LYS A 63 16.43 -6.48 -1.02
C LYS A 63 15.69 -5.83 -2.18
N TYR A 64 14.70 -4.98 -1.89
CA TYR A 64 13.95 -4.26 -2.91
C TYR A 64 14.85 -3.35 -3.75
N GLN A 65 15.67 -2.51 -3.11
CA GLN A 65 16.55 -1.56 -3.79
C GLN A 65 17.54 -2.26 -4.73
N ILE A 66 18.18 -3.34 -4.27
CA ILE A 66 19.10 -4.13 -5.10
C ILE A 66 18.39 -4.72 -6.33
N ASN A 67 17.19 -5.27 -6.17
CA ASN A 67 16.52 -6.00 -7.25
C ASN A 67 15.70 -5.13 -8.21
N ILE A 68 15.21 -3.98 -7.75
CA ILE A 68 14.30 -3.11 -8.52
C ILE A 68 14.99 -1.84 -9.03
N HIS A 69 16.02 -1.37 -8.32
CA HIS A 69 16.78 -0.16 -8.63
C HIS A 69 18.25 -0.42 -8.95
N ASN A 70 18.79 -1.61 -8.63
CA ASN A 70 20.23 -1.95 -8.72
C ASN A 70 21.12 -1.06 -7.85
N GLU A 71 20.56 -0.56 -6.75
CA GLU A 71 21.22 0.37 -5.83
C GLU A 71 21.30 -0.31 -4.46
N PRO A 72 22.50 -0.68 -3.96
CA PRO A 72 22.64 -1.09 -2.58
C PRO A 72 22.60 0.14 -1.67
N GLU A 73 21.76 0.10 -0.63
CA GLU A 73 21.66 1.18 0.35
C GLU A 73 22.12 0.75 1.75
N THR A 74 22.58 1.74 2.53
CA THR A 74 22.95 1.56 3.93
C THR A 74 21.73 1.71 4.84
N LYS A 75 21.89 1.35 6.11
CA LYS A 75 20.80 1.50 7.09
C LYS A 75 20.55 2.97 7.38
N GLU A 76 21.59 3.78 7.34
CA GLU A 76 21.57 5.23 7.50
C GLU A 76 20.73 5.87 6.39
N ASP A 77 20.95 5.50 5.12
CA ASP A 77 20.16 5.98 3.99
C ASP A 77 18.66 5.64 4.16
N PHE A 78 18.36 4.40 4.57
CA PHE A 78 16.99 3.97 4.86
C PHE A 78 16.35 4.79 5.99
N LEU A 79 17.08 5.05 7.06
CA LEU A 79 16.58 5.84 8.19
C LEU A 79 16.30 7.27 7.75
N ASP A 80 17.23 7.90 7.06
CA ASP A 80 17.10 9.29 6.61
C ASP A 80 15.98 9.47 5.59
N PHE A 81 15.81 8.51 4.68
CA PHE A 81 14.78 8.61 3.65
C PHE A 81 13.38 8.22 4.12
N LEU A 82 13.25 7.14 4.91
CA LEU A 82 11.95 6.50 5.16
C LEU A 82 11.50 6.51 6.63
N VAL A 83 12.35 6.95 7.57
CA VAL A 83 12.06 6.85 9.01
C VAL A 83 12.13 8.20 9.71
N ASN A 84 13.20 8.95 9.47
CA ASN A 84 13.50 10.23 10.10
C ASN A 84 12.59 11.33 9.52
N SER A 85 11.33 11.30 9.92
CA SER A 85 10.34 12.29 9.49
C SER A 85 10.44 13.57 10.30
N PRO A 86 10.34 14.75 9.65
CA PRO A 86 10.20 16.02 10.35
C PRO A 86 8.80 16.22 10.96
N LEU A 87 7.82 15.37 10.62
CA LEU A 87 6.45 15.46 11.12
C LEU A 87 6.38 15.07 12.58
N LYS A 88 5.83 15.96 13.41
CA LYS A 88 5.60 15.67 14.82
C LYS A 88 4.27 14.94 15.01
N LYS A 89 4.30 13.83 15.74
CA LYS A 89 3.08 13.13 16.13
C LYS A 89 2.16 14.07 16.90
N THR A 90 0.91 14.17 16.45
CA THR A 90 -0.09 15.04 17.06
C THR A 90 -1.39 14.29 17.25
N VAL A 91 -1.89 14.25 18.49
CA VAL A 91 -3.19 13.70 18.85
C VAL A 91 -4.05 14.85 19.38
N ASN A 92 -5.19 15.10 18.74
CA ASN A 92 -6.14 16.13 19.12
C ASN A 92 -7.57 15.70 18.76
N GLN A 93 -8.58 16.53 19.08
CA GLN A 93 -9.98 16.19 18.86
C GLN A 93 -10.36 15.96 17.38
N SER A 94 -9.57 16.48 16.44
CA SER A 94 -9.79 16.31 15.00
C SER A 94 -8.94 15.19 14.40
N SER A 95 -7.97 14.64 15.12
CA SER A 95 -7.11 13.55 14.62
C SER A 95 -7.78 12.19 14.73
N PRO A 96 -7.36 11.21 13.92
CA PRO A 96 -7.69 9.81 14.18
C PRO A 96 -7.13 9.32 15.52
N GLU A 97 -7.54 8.11 15.92
CA GLU A 97 -7.08 7.45 17.14
C GLU A 97 -5.54 7.34 17.21
N ASP A 98 -4.92 6.94 16.10
CA ASP A 98 -3.46 6.83 15.99
C ASP A 98 -2.73 8.20 15.90
N GLY A 99 -3.49 9.28 15.70
CA GLY A 99 -2.99 10.64 15.52
C GLY A 99 -2.55 10.97 14.09
N PHE A 100 -2.07 12.19 13.91
CA PHE A 100 -1.33 12.62 12.72
C PHE A 100 0.17 12.36 12.90
N GLY A 101 0.88 12.08 11.81
CA GLY A 101 2.32 11.78 11.84
C GLY A 101 2.74 10.80 10.73
N SER A 102 3.94 10.25 10.86
CA SER A 102 4.50 9.27 9.92
C SER A 102 4.38 7.84 10.45
N PHE A 103 3.98 6.93 9.58
CA PHE A 103 3.66 5.55 9.91
C PHE A 103 4.16 4.62 8.81
N HIS A 104 4.50 3.39 9.19
CA HIS A 104 4.74 2.30 8.25
C HIS A 104 3.55 1.34 8.31
N GLN A 105 2.80 1.24 7.21
CA GLN A 105 1.81 0.19 7.02
C GLN A 105 2.51 -1.08 6.55
N GLN A 106 2.65 -2.02 7.47
CA GLN A 106 3.36 -3.28 7.26
C GLN A 106 2.41 -4.39 6.80
N TYR A 107 2.81 -5.12 5.77
CA TYR A 107 2.08 -6.24 5.19
C TYR A 107 2.76 -7.55 5.53
N TRP A 108 2.12 -8.35 6.38
CA TRP A 108 2.66 -9.60 6.88
C TRP A 108 1.93 -10.79 6.28
N LEU A 109 2.66 -11.69 5.62
CA LEU A 109 2.14 -12.95 5.09
C LEU A 109 2.81 -14.11 5.82
N ASP A 110 2.03 -14.91 6.56
CA ASP A 110 2.57 -16.01 7.40
C ASP A 110 3.69 -15.57 8.34
N ASN A 111 3.53 -14.41 8.97
CA ASN A 111 4.53 -13.78 9.84
C ASN A 111 5.84 -13.38 9.13
N LYS A 112 5.90 -13.40 7.80
CA LYS A 112 6.95 -12.76 7.01
C LYS A 112 6.50 -11.37 6.57
N LEU A 113 7.32 -10.35 6.81
CA LEU A 113 7.09 -9.00 6.27
C LEU A 113 7.36 -9.02 4.76
N ILE A 114 6.34 -8.77 3.95
CA ILE A 114 6.44 -8.86 2.48
C ILE A 114 6.30 -7.50 1.78
N ALA A 115 5.79 -6.48 2.47
CA ALA A 115 5.74 -5.11 1.96
C ALA A 115 5.59 -4.09 3.08
N VAL A 116 5.97 -2.86 2.80
CA VAL A 116 5.77 -1.70 3.67
C VAL A 116 5.34 -0.51 2.82
N GLY A 117 4.21 0.09 3.18
CA GLY A 117 3.82 1.43 2.74
C GLY A 117 4.28 2.45 3.76
N VAL A 118 5.06 3.43 3.34
CA VAL A 118 5.48 4.58 4.16
C VAL A 118 4.43 5.66 3.98
N LEU A 119 3.69 5.95 5.05
CA LEU A 119 2.51 6.80 5.02
C LEU A 119 2.67 8.00 5.95
N ASP A 120 2.24 9.17 5.50
CA ASP A 120 1.94 10.29 6.40
C ASP A 120 0.43 10.43 6.56
N ILE A 121 -0.04 10.45 7.80
CA ILE A 121 -1.43 10.75 8.13
C ILE A 121 -1.49 12.22 8.51
N LEU A 122 -2.18 13.01 7.70
CA LEU A 122 -2.24 14.47 7.78
C LEU A 122 -3.69 14.95 7.96
N PRO A 123 -3.91 16.22 8.36
CA PRO A 123 -5.25 16.75 8.63
C PRO A 123 -6.26 16.60 7.49
N TYR A 124 -5.79 16.55 6.24
CA TYR A 124 -6.65 16.48 5.05
C TYR A 124 -6.48 15.19 4.23
N CYS A 125 -5.41 14.43 4.45
CA CYS A 125 -5.10 13.27 3.62
C CYS A 125 -4.27 12.18 4.30
N VAL A 126 -4.31 10.98 3.71
CA VAL A 126 -3.22 10.02 3.83
C VAL A 126 -2.31 10.19 2.62
N SER A 127 -1.02 10.42 2.86
CA SER A 127 0.02 10.54 1.83
C SER A 127 0.79 9.23 1.73
N SER A 128 0.82 8.61 0.55
CA SER A 128 1.66 7.46 0.23
C SER A 128 3.03 7.97 -0.20
N VAL A 129 3.96 8.07 0.76
CA VAL A 129 5.29 8.65 0.56
C VAL A 129 6.15 7.70 -0.28
N TYR A 130 6.19 6.43 0.13
CA TYR A 130 6.98 5.41 -0.55
C TYR A 130 6.39 4.02 -0.32
N PHE A 131 6.71 3.08 -1.21
CA PHE A 131 6.28 1.69 -1.09
C PHE A 131 7.38 0.75 -1.57
N PHE A 132 7.74 -0.22 -0.73
CA PHE A 132 8.70 -1.26 -1.08
C PHE A 132 8.19 -2.63 -0.64
N TYR A 133 8.63 -3.66 -1.35
CA TYR A 133 8.11 -5.02 -1.16
C TYR A 133 9.16 -6.08 -1.50
N ASP A 134 8.89 -7.32 -1.10
CA ASP A 134 9.77 -8.45 -1.38
C ASP A 134 9.57 -8.87 -2.85
N PRO A 135 10.59 -8.75 -3.73
CA PRO A 135 10.48 -9.05 -5.15
C PRO A 135 9.99 -10.47 -5.48
N ASP A 136 10.17 -11.42 -4.56
CA ASP A 136 9.66 -12.80 -4.70
C ASP A 136 8.11 -12.84 -4.79
N TYR A 137 7.45 -11.77 -4.33
CA TYR A 137 6.00 -11.60 -4.33
C TYR A 137 5.51 -10.60 -5.40
N SER A 138 6.35 -10.25 -6.36
CA SER A 138 6.00 -9.35 -7.48
C SER A 138 4.72 -9.77 -8.23
N PHE A 139 4.47 -11.08 -8.34
CA PHE A 139 3.27 -11.64 -8.96
C PHE A 139 1.96 -11.24 -8.26
N LEU A 140 2.01 -10.76 -7.01
CA LEU A 140 0.84 -10.31 -6.25
C LEU A 140 0.44 -8.85 -6.56
N SER A 141 1.24 -8.11 -7.34
CA SER A 141 0.98 -6.69 -7.65
C SER A 141 0.77 -5.83 -6.38
N LEU A 142 1.68 -5.99 -5.40
CA LEU A 142 1.53 -5.44 -4.06
C LEU A 142 1.38 -3.91 -4.03
N GLY A 143 1.94 -3.18 -4.99
CA GLY A 143 1.74 -1.73 -5.11
C GLY A 143 0.28 -1.35 -5.36
N THR A 144 -0.39 -2.00 -6.33
CA THR A 144 -1.82 -1.79 -6.60
C THR A 144 -2.68 -2.21 -5.41
N TYR A 145 -2.35 -3.34 -4.78
CA TYR A 145 -3.03 -3.77 -3.56
C TYR A 145 -2.87 -2.74 -2.43
N SER A 146 -1.67 -2.17 -2.25
CA SER A 146 -1.41 -1.14 -1.23
C SER A 146 -2.26 0.09 -1.47
N SER A 147 -2.37 0.57 -2.71
CA SER A 147 -3.21 1.73 -3.03
C SER A 147 -4.68 1.52 -2.71
N LEU A 148 -5.23 0.32 -2.96
CA LEU A 148 -6.61 0.01 -2.60
C LEU A 148 -6.81 -0.05 -1.07
N ARG A 149 -5.82 -0.59 -0.34
CA ARG A 149 -5.83 -0.63 1.13
C ARG A 149 -5.67 0.75 1.74
N GLU A 150 -4.82 1.59 1.21
CA GLU A 150 -4.62 2.98 1.65
C GLU A 150 -5.84 3.85 1.34
N LEU A 151 -6.53 3.61 0.22
CA LEU A 151 -7.80 4.26 -0.10
C LEU A 151 -8.90 3.86 0.90
N GLU A 152 -9.06 2.56 1.18
CA GLU A 152 -9.99 2.07 2.21
C GLU A 152 -9.64 2.62 3.60
N PHE A 153 -8.35 2.65 3.93
CA PHE A 153 -7.85 3.22 5.17
C PHE A 153 -8.20 4.72 5.28
N THR A 154 -7.98 5.50 4.24
CA THR A 154 -8.35 6.92 4.16
C THR A 154 -9.85 7.11 4.41
N GLN A 155 -10.69 6.30 3.75
CA GLN A 155 -12.14 6.34 3.95
C GLN A 155 -12.52 6.00 5.40
N ARG A 156 -11.86 5.03 6.02
CA ARG A 156 -12.09 4.68 7.42
C ARG A 156 -11.72 5.84 8.35
N LEU A 157 -10.56 6.46 8.17
CA LEU A 157 -10.13 7.60 8.98
C LEU A 157 -11.06 8.81 8.81
N SER A 158 -11.61 9.02 7.61
CA SER A 158 -12.54 10.13 7.35
C SER A 158 -13.79 10.11 8.22
N LYS A 159 -14.19 8.94 8.75
CA LYS A 159 -15.34 8.79 9.64
C LYS A 159 -15.13 9.44 11.00
N SER A 160 -13.90 9.39 11.53
CA SER A 160 -13.53 10.05 12.80
C SER A 160 -12.90 11.43 12.59
N SER A 161 -12.33 11.67 11.41
CA SER A 161 -11.65 12.92 11.04
C SER A 161 -12.18 13.45 9.70
N PRO A 162 -13.34 14.15 9.69
CA PRO A 162 -14.04 14.50 8.44
C PRO A 162 -13.25 15.39 7.45
N LEU A 163 -12.23 16.10 7.94
CA LEU A 163 -11.33 16.88 7.08
C LEU A 163 -10.35 15.99 6.29
N LEU A 164 -9.99 14.82 6.85
CA LEU A 164 -9.14 13.83 6.22
C LEU A 164 -9.97 13.02 5.22
N LYS A 165 -9.96 13.45 3.96
CA LYS A 165 -10.79 12.86 2.90
C LYS A 165 -10.06 12.58 1.59
N TYR A 166 -8.79 12.93 1.51
CA TYR A 166 -7.99 12.74 0.30
C TYR A 166 -6.96 11.63 0.49
N TYR A 167 -6.70 10.88 -0.55
CA TYR A 167 -5.60 9.94 -0.63
C TYR A 167 -4.60 10.48 -1.65
N TYR A 168 -3.41 10.85 -1.18
CA TYR A 168 -2.36 11.42 -2.02
C TYR A 168 -1.35 10.34 -2.39
N MET A 169 -1.31 10.00 -3.67
CA MET A 169 -0.45 8.92 -4.20
C MET A 169 0.94 9.40 -4.60
N GLY A 170 1.28 10.67 -4.37
CA GLY A 170 2.49 11.29 -4.89
C GLY A 170 2.41 11.62 -6.38
N PHE A 171 3.56 11.96 -6.97
CA PHE A 171 3.66 12.40 -8.35
C PHE A 171 3.17 11.37 -9.37
N TYR A 172 2.66 11.87 -10.50
CA TYR A 172 2.30 11.09 -11.66
C TYR A 172 3.06 11.62 -12.88
N ILE A 173 3.96 10.79 -13.40
CA ILE A 173 4.70 11.06 -14.64
C ILE A 173 4.15 10.14 -15.70
N HIS A 174 3.42 10.69 -16.68
CA HIS A 174 2.68 9.93 -17.69
C HIS A 174 3.56 8.89 -18.41
N ASN A 175 4.78 9.29 -18.78
CA ASN A 175 5.72 8.44 -19.51
C ASN A 175 6.46 7.41 -18.64
N CYS A 176 6.28 7.42 -17.32
CA CYS A 176 6.93 6.48 -16.41
C CYS A 176 6.10 5.18 -16.27
N PRO A 177 6.58 4.01 -16.76
CA PRO A 177 5.83 2.75 -16.66
C PRO A 177 5.48 2.37 -15.23
N LYS A 178 6.37 2.67 -14.26
CA LYS A 178 6.16 2.40 -12.82
C LYS A 178 5.00 3.19 -12.21
N MET A 179 4.54 4.27 -12.86
CA MET A 179 3.47 5.14 -12.37
C MET A 179 2.14 4.97 -13.12
N ARG A 180 2.11 4.25 -14.25
CA ARG A 180 0.88 4.09 -15.06
C ARG A 180 -0.29 3.52 -14.28
N TYR A 181 -0.04 2.65 -13.30
CA TYR A 181 -1.11 2.03 -12.50
C TYR A 181 -1.97 3.06 -11.75
N LYS A 182 -1.43 4.24 -11.40
CA LYS A 182 -2.18 5.32 -10.75
C LYS A 182 -3.30 5.85 -11.66
N GLY A 183 -3.07 5.80 -12.97
CA GLY A 183 -4.06 6.11 -14.01
C GLY A 183 -5.29 5.22 -14.02
N ASN A 184 -5.17 4.00 -13.49
CA ASN A 184 -6.28 3.04 -13.46
C ASN A 184 -7.22 3.24 -12.26
N LEU A 185 -6.85 4.09 -11.30
CA LEU A 185 -7.72 4.45 -10.20
C LEU A 185 -8.63 5.61 -10.64
N SER A 186 -9.87 5.26 -10.97
CA SER A 186 -10.89 6.23 -11.39
C SER A 186 -11.20 7.24 -10.28
N SER A 187 -11.62 8.46 -10.66
CA SER A 187 -11.92 9.58 -9.75
C SER A 187 -10.68 10.20 -9.08
N SER A 188 -9.51 10.03 -9.70
CA SER A 188 -8.28 10.73 -9.33
C SER A 188 -8.19 12.11 -9.98
N TYR A 189 -7.47 13.01 -9.31
CA TYR A 189 -7.18 14.36 -9.79
C TYR A 189 -5.67 14.53 -9.93
N LEU A 190 -5.25 15.32 -10.92
CA LEU A 190 -3.87 15.79 -11.08
C LEU A 190 -3.81 17.28 -10.76
N LEU A 191 -2.79 17.70 -10.03
CA LEU A 191 -2.48 19.12 -9.88
C LEU A 191 -1.61 19.56 -11.06
N CYS A 192 -2.11 20.46 -11.90
CA CYS A 192 -1.29 21.06 -12.95
C CYS A 192 -0.20 21.93 -12.31
N PRO A 193 1.09 21.72 -12.63
CA PRO A 193 2.18 22.47 -12.02
C PRO A 193 2.26 23.93 -12.51
N GLU A 194 1.64 24.26 -13.65
CA GLU A 194 1.66 25.59 -14.25
C GLU A 194 0.51 26.47 -13.73
N THR A 195 -0.70 25.92 -13.69
CA THR A 195 -1.91 26.66 -13.30
C THR A 195 -2.28 26.47 -11.84
N TYR A 196 -1.69 25.49 -11.16
CA TYR A 196 -2.05 25.08 -9.80
C TYR A 196 -3.53 24.69 -9.63
N THR A 197 -4.17 24.24 -10.72
CA THR A 197 -5.55 23.75 -10.71
C THR A 197 -5.59 22.23 -10.71
N TRP A 198 -6.51 21.66 -9.95
CA TRP A 198 -6.82 20.23 -9.99
C TRP A 198 -7.67 19.91 -11.21
N VAL A 199 -7.21 18.98 -12.05
CA VAL A 199 -7.93 18.45 -13.21
C VAL A 199 -8.25 16.97 -12.99
N THR A 200 -9.35 16.46 -13.53
CA THR A 200 -9.62 15.02 -13.38
C THR A 200 -8.72 14.23 -14.32
N LEU A 201 -8.24 13.07 -13.85
CA LEU A 201 -7.35 12.23 -14.64
C LEU A 201 -8.04 11.61 -15.87
N ASN A 202 -9.38 11.58 -15.88
CA ASN A 202 -10.19 11.06 -16.97
C ASN A 202 -10.46 12.09 -18.08
N ASP A 203 -10.15 13.38 -17.87
CA ASP A 203 -10.32 14.45 -18.86
C ASP A 203 -9.22 14.40 -19.93
N GLY A 204 -8.90 13.19 -20.41
CA GLY A 204 -8.08 12.94 -21.58
C GLY A 204 -8.80 13.35 -22.87
N GLU A 205 -9.14 14.64 -23.00
CA GLU A 205 -8.88 15.26 -24.30
C GLU A 205 -7.36 15.26 -24.49
N SER A 206 -6.96 14.38 -25.38
CA SER A 206 -5.60 14.07 -25.78
C SER A 206 -5.00 15.25 -26.53
N GLY A 207 -4.51 16.26 -25.81
CA GLY A 207 -3.93 17.44 -26.46
C GLY A 207 -3.07 18.38 -25.64
N ALA A 208 -2.89 18.20 -24.32
CA ALA A 208 -2.15 19.18 -23.53
C ALA A 208 -1.47 18.62 -22.28
N ILE A 209 -0.60 17.61 -22.43
CA ILE A 209 0.62 17.45 -21.60
C ILE A 209 1.67 16.71 -22.43
#